data_AF-A0A076FPM6-F1
#
_entry.id   AF-A0A076FPM6-F1
#
_cell.length_a   1.000
_cell.length_b   1.000
_cell.length_c   1.000
_cell.angle_alpha   90.00
_cell.angle_beta   90.00
_cell.angle_gamma   90.00
#
_symmetry.space_group_name_H-M   'P 1'
#
loop_
_entity.id
_entity.type
_entity.pdbx_description
1 polymer ?
#
loop_
_entity_poly.entity_id
_entity_poly.type
_entity_poly.pdbx_seq_one_letter_code
_entity_poly.pdbx_strand_id
1 'polypeptide(L)'
;MNFALPSLTASQMFGQKTIRPIGAAILSGIAFFQDTLIAIDSPKGYLLQIDPATDNTKILNPHQSKEFTDVTGLAIWEDTLWVTRGNSVYLCKWNSWGLEHFVTLPYPANGIAVWESTVYVSCQKLGDIVIFN
;
A
#
# COMPACT_ATOMS: atom_id res chain seq x y z
N MET A 1 -32.41 6.88 -14.47
CA MET A 1 -31.83 5.58 -14.05
C MET A 1 -31.56 5.66 -12.57
N ASN A 2 -32.13 4.76 -11.78
CA ASN A 2 -32.05 4.79 -10.32
C ASN A 2 -30.99 3.77 -9.88
N PHE A 3 -29.83 4.22 -9.42
CA PHE A 3 -28.79 3.36 -8.84
C PHE A 3 -29.07 3.20 -7.36
N ALA A 4 -30.00 2.31 -7.01
CA ALA A 4 -30.09 1.82 -5.64
C ALA A 4 -28.91 0.86 -5.43
N LEU A 5 -28.00 1.21 -4.50
CA LEU A 5 -26.99 0.27 -4.01
C LEU A 5 -27.72 -0.92 -3.38
N PRO A 6 -27.41 -2.17 -3.78
CA PRO A 6 -28.03 -3.33 -3.16
C PRO A 6 -27.71 -3.35 -1.66
N SER A 7 -28.74 -3.43 -0.82
CA SER A 7 -28.57 -3.61 0.61
C SER A 7 -28.01 -5.01 0.86
N LEU A 8 -26.77 -5.07 1.35
CA LEU A 8 -26.16 -6.33 1.75
C LEU A 8 -26.94 -6.87 2.96
N THR A 9 -27.57 -8.03 2.78
CA THR A 9 -28.22 -8.75 3.88
C THR A 9 -27.15 -9.52 4.67
N ALA A 10 -27.30 -9.63 6.00
CA ALA A 10 -26.31 -10.28 6.87
C ALA A 10 -25.93 -11.71 6.46
N SER A 11 -26.74 -12.41 5.65
CA SER A 11 -26.40 -13.73 5.10
C SER A 11 -25.40 -13.70 3.93
N GLN A 12 -25.24 -12.57 3.24
CA GLN A 12 -24.19 -12.35 2.23
C GLN A 12 -22.83 -11.99 2.85
N MET A 13 -22.75 -11.85 4.18
CA MET A 13 -21.49 -11.64 4.91
C MET A 13 -20.73 -12.94 5.19
N PHE A 14 -21.26 -14.11 4.82
CA PHE A 14 -20.49 -15.37 4.84
C PHE A 14 -19.33 -15.28 3.84
N GLY A 15 -18.14 -14.99 4.35
CA GLY A 15 -16.92 -14.76 3.56
C GLY A 15 -16.28 -13.38 3.77
N GLN A 16 -16.95 -12.43 4.42
CA GLN A 16 -16.32 -11.18 4.85
C GLN A 16 -15.49 -11.42 6.11
N LYS A 17 -14.21 -11.73 5.91
CA LYS A 17 -13.23 -11.88 6.98
C LYS A 17 -12.48 -10.57 7.18
N THR A 18 -12.39 -10.10 8.42
CA THR A 18 -11.43 -9.05 8.78
C THR A 18 -10.06 -9.68 8.93
N ILE A 19 -9.10 -9.26 8.11
CA ILE A 19 -7.70 -9.68 8.22
C ILE A 19 -7.08 -8.97 9.42
N ARG A 20 -6.41 -9.74 10.29
CA ARG A 20 -5.78 -9.24 11.53
C ARG A 20 -4.32 -9.70 11.60
N PRO A 21 -3.39 -8.98 10.95
CA PRO A 21 -1.99 -9.41 10.89
C PRO A 21 -1.38 -9.40 12.29
N ILE A 22 -0.87 -10.55 12.73
CA ILE A 22 -0.28 -10.68 14.06
C ILE A 22 1.03 -9.86 14.09
N GLY A 23 1.12 -8.92 15.02
CA GLY A 23 2.34 -8.14 15.26
C GLY A 23 2.45 -6.83 14.47
N ALA A 24 1.49 -6.50 13.61
CA ALA A 24 1.40 -5.17 13.00
C ALA A 24 0.90 -4.14 14.02
N ALA A 25 1.58 -2.98 14.13
CA ALA A 25 1.09 -1.88 14.97
C ALA A 25 0.00 -1.06 14.26
N ILE A 26 0.17 -0.82 12.96
CA ILE A 26 -0.78 -0.13 12.08
C ILE A 26 -0.58 -0.64 10.65
N LEU A 27 -1.60 -0.57 9.80
CA LEU A 27 -1.45 -0.81 8.36
C LEU A 27 -1.66 0.51 7.61
N SER A 28 -0.63 1.01 6.93
CA SER A 28 -0.64 2.32 6.25
C SER A 28 -0.52 2.19 4.73
N GLY A 29 -1.18 1.20 4.14
CA GLY A 29 -1.13 0.93 2.71
C GLY A 29 -1.23 -0.57 2.46
N ILE A 30 -1.99 -0.94 1.43
CA ILE A 30 -2.19 -2.34 1.04
C ILE A 30 -2.22 -2.47 -0.48
N ALA A 31 -1.69 -3.57 -0.99
CA ALA A 31 -1.85 -3.98 -2.39
C ALA A 31 -1.81 -5.50 -2.48
N PHE A 32 -2.42 -6.06 -3.51
CA PHE A 32 -2.22 -7.47 -3.84
C PHE A 32 -0.93 -7.63 -4.63
N PHE A 33 -0.17 -8.67 -4.27
CA PHE A 33 0.89 -9.20 -5.10
C PHE A 33 0.67 -10.70 -5.23
N GLN A 34 0.29 -11.12 -6.44
CA GLN A 34 -0.21 -12.46 -6.71
C GLN A 34 -1.38 -12.78 -5.76
N ASP A 35 -1.34 -13.92 -5.06
CA ASP A 35 -2.40 -14.36 -4.16
C ASP A 35 -2.24 -13.86 -2.72
N THR A 36 -1.30 -12.94 -2.48
CA THR A 36 -0.99 -12.45 -1.12
C THR A 36 -1.24 -10.95 -0.99
N LEU A 37 -1.67 -10.55 0.21
CA LEU A 37 -1.85 -9.15 0.55
C LEU A 37 -0.53 -8.60 1.08
N ILE A 38 -0.03 -7.54 0.46
CA ILE A 38 1.14 -6.81 0.90
C ILE A 38 0.69 -5.57 1.65
N ALA A 39 1.26 -5.34 2.83
CA ALA A 39 0.95 -4.19 3.64
C ALA A 39 2.20 -3.60 4.29
N ILE A 40 2.10 -2.36 4.78
CA ILE A 40 3.18 -1.70 5.50
C ILE A 40 2.79 -1.41 6.94
N ASP A 41 3.63 -1.84 7.89
CA ASP A 41 3.60 -1.39 9.28
C ASP A 41 4.48 -0.15 9.45
N SER A 42 3.88 1.02 9.25
CA SER A 42 4.59 2.29 9.06
C SER A 42 5.56 2.68 10.21
N PRO A 43 5.18 2.58 11.51
CA PRO A 43 6.08 2.88 12.63
C PRO A 43 7.27 1.92 12.72
N LYS A 44 7.09 0.66 12.29
CA LYS A 44 8.17 -0.35 12.33
C LYS A 44 8.94 -0.46 11.02
N GLY A 45 8.39 0.08 9.94
CA GLY A 45 8.87 -0.08 8.58
C GLY A 45 8.86 -1.54 8.09
N TYR A 46 7.99 -2.38 8.64
CA TYR A 46 7.89 -3.77 8.17
C TYR A 46 6.98 -3.86 6.95
N LEU A 47 7.53 -4.38 5.86
CA LEU A 47 6.76 -4.85 4.71
C LEU A 47 6.22 -6.24 5.04
N LEU A 48 4.91 -6.35 5.12
CA LEU A 48 4.20 -7.54 5.55
C LEU A 48 3.61 -8.23 4.33
N GLN A 49 3.88 -9.53 4.20
CA GLN A 49 3.11 -10.43 3.35
C GLN A 49 2.09 -11.14 4.23
N ILE A 50 0.82 -11.01 3.88
CA ILE A 50 -0.30 -11.53 4.65
C ILE A 50 -1.08 -12.50 3.77
N ASP A 51 -1.26 -13.71 4.27
CA ASP A 51 -2.18 -14.68 3.68
C ASP A 51 -3.61 -14.32 4.11
N PRO A 52 -4.50 -13.90 3.18
CA PRO A 52 -5.86 -13.51 3.53
C PRO A 52 -6.71 -14.67 4.06
N ALA A 53 -6.37 -15.93 3.74
CA ALA A 53 -7.10 -17.10 4.20
C ALA A 53 -6.78 -17.41 5.67
N THR A 54 -5.50 -17.32 6.06
CA THR A 54 -5.02 -17.76 7.38
C THR A 54 -4.64 -16.64 8.35
N ASP A 55 -4.55 -15.39 7.88
CA ASP A 55 -3.95 -14.23 8.58
C ASP A 55 -2.45 -14.39 8.89
N ASN A 56 -1.81 -15.46 8.39
CA ASN A 56 -0.38 -15.66 8.56
C ASN A 56 0.37 -14.49 7.94
N THR A 57 1.26 -13.91 8.75
CA THR A 57 1.98 -12.69 8.41
C THR A 57 3.47 -12.96 8.41
N LYS A 58 4.16 -12.58 7.34
CA LYS A 58 5.60 -12.70 7.16
C LYS A 58 6.21 -11.32 6.92
N ILE A 59 7.30 -11.01 7.61
CA ILE A 59 8.10 -9.81 7.34
C ILE A 59 9.00 -10.08 6.14
N LEU A 60 8.91 -9.26 5.10
CA LEU A 60 9.68 -9.39 3.86
C LEU A 60 11.04 -8.69 3.90
N ASN A 61 11.16 -7.63 4.70
CA ASN A 61 12.33 -6.75 4.77
C ASN A 61 12.99 -6.71 6.18
N PRO A 62 13.26 -7.85 6.85
CA PRO A 62 13.72 -7.87 8.24
C PRO A 62 15.06 -7.14 8.47
N HIS A 63 15.86 -6.95 7.42
CA HIS A 63 17.17 -6.28 7.49
C HIS A 63 17.16 -4.86 6.89
N GLN A 64 16.05 -4.41 6.32
CA GLN A 64 15.91 -3.13 5.60
C GLN A 64 14.66 -2.34 6.04
N SER A 65 14.18 -2.57 7.27
CA SER A 65 12.93 -1.96 7.75
C SER A 65 13.01 -0.44 7.89
N LYS A 66 14.17 0.10 8.26
CA LYS A 66 14.36 1.54 8.51
C LYS A 66 14.02 2.42 7.30
N GLU A 67 14.23 1.93 6.08
CA GLU A 67 13.92 2.68 4.86
C GLU A 67 12.41 2.81 4.64
N PHE A 68 11.62 1.91 5.21
CA PHE A 68 10.17 1.88 5.07
C PHE A 68 9.42 2.52 6.25
N THR A 69 10.14 3.10 7.21
CA THR A 69 9.51 3.88 8.29
C THR A 69 8.80 5.11 7.70
N ASP A 70 7.65 5.46 8.27
CA ASP A 70 6.80 6.59 7.87
C ASP A 70 6.24 6.50 6.44
N VAL A 71 6.26 5.33 5.82
CA VAL A 71 5.56 5.07 4.56
C VAL A 71 4.05 5.11 4.79
N THR A 72 3.32 5.79 3.92
CA THR A 72 1.87 6.10 4.07
C THR A 72 0.98 5.54 2.96
N GLY A 73 1.60 5.16 1.84
CA GLY A 73 0.91 4.67 0.65
C GLY A 73 1.77 3.60 0.01
N LEU A 74 1.10 2.62 -0.60
CA LEU A 74 1.73 1.45 -1.19
C LEU A 74 0.96 1.07 -2.44
N ALA A 75 1.67 0.88 -3.55
CA ALA A 75 1.13 0.32 -4.77
C ALA A 75 2.14 -0.69 -5.35
N ILE A 76 1.64 -1.67 -6.08
CA ILE A 76 2.47 -2.63 -6.79
C ILE A 76 1.96 -2.71 -8.23
N TRP A 77 2.88 -2.55 -9.17
CA TRP A 77 2.63 -2.77 -10.58
C TRP A 77 3.70 -3.70 -11.12
N GLU A 78 3.27 -4.82 -11.70
CA GLU A 78 4.14 -5.92 -12.08
C GLU A 78 5.11 -6.30 -10.95
N ASP A 79 6.41 -6.14 -11.15
CA ASP A 79 7.48 -6.46 -10.20
C ASP A 79 8.01 -5.22 -9.44
N THR A 80 7.30 -4.10 -9.49
CA THR A 80 7.77 -2.82 -8.94
C THR A 80 6.89 -2.39 -7.77
N LEU A 81 7.52 -2.20 -6.61
CA LEU A 81 6.89 -1.66 -5.42
C LEU A 81 7.03 -0.13 -5.44
N TRP A 82 5.92 0.56 -5.24
CA TRP A 82 5.84 2.01 -5.15
C TRP A 82 5.36 2.41 -3.76
N VAL A 83 5.98 3.44 -3.18
CA VAL A 83 5.63 3.92 -1.86
C VAL A 83 5.64 5.44 -1.78
N THR A 84 4.77 5.99 -0.92
CA THR A 84 4.85 7.40 -0.51
C THR A 84 5.43 7.51 0.88
N ARG A 85 6.37 8.44 1.09
CA ARG A 85 6.99 8.72 2.39
C ARG A 85 7.28 10.20 2.51
N GLY A 86 6.64 10.85 3.48
CA GLY A 86 6.70 12.30 3.63
C GLY A 86 6.21 12.99 2.35
N ASN A 87 7.04 13.83 1.74
CA ASN A 87 6.70 14.58 0.52
C ASN A 87 7.06 13.84 -0.78
N SER A 88 7.60 12.62 -0.70
CA SER A 88 8.23 11.99 -1.85
C SER A 88 7.61 10.64 -2.18
N VAL A 89 7.73 10.27 -3.44
CA VAL A 89 7.44 8.94 -3.96
C VAL A 89 8.76 8.24 -4.21
N TYR A 90 8.79 6.95 -3.87
CA TYR A 90 9.92 6.08 -4.11
C TYR A 90 9.45 4.79 -4.78
N LEU A 91 10.36 4.11 -5.47
CA LEU A 91 10.12 2.79 -6.02
C LEU A 91 11.30 1.85 -5.77
N CYS A 92 11.04 0.55 -5.79
CA CYS A 92 12.10 -0.44 -5.90
C CYS A 92 11.59 -1.68 -6.63
N LYS A 93 12.50 -2.47 -7.18
CA LYS A 93 12.17 -3.81 -7.65
C LYS A 93 11.80 -4.72 -6.49
N TRP A 94 10.89 -5.64 -6.73
CA TRP A 94 10.47 -6.64 -5.77
C TRP A 94 11.70 -7.43 -5.28
N ASN A 95 11.80 -7.67 -3.97
CA ASN A 95 12.94 -8.30 -3.28
C ASN A 95 14.26 -7.50 -3.22
N SER A 96 14.40 -6.34 -3.89
CA SER A 96 15.62 -5.52 -3.71
C SER A 96 15.56 -4.62 -2.48
N TRP A 97 14.36 -4.11 -2.20
CA TRP A 97 14.01 -3.23 -1.06
C TRP A 97 14.82 -1.94 -0.92
N GLY A 98 15.78 -1.67 -1.81
CA GLY A 98 16.48 -0.39 -1.87
C GLY A 98 15.60 0.63 -2.58
N LEU A 99 15.08 1.59 -1.82
CA LEU A 99 14.17 2.62 -2.33
C LEU A 99 14.90 3.66 -3.19
N GLU A 100 14.52 3.74 -4.46
CA GLU A 100 14.94 4.76 -5.41
C GLU A 100 13.97 5.92 -5.41
N HIS A 101 14.48 7.15 -5.40
CA HIS A 101 13.65 8.36 -5.43
C HIS A 101 13.02 8.53 -6.82
N PHE A 102 11.72 8.84 -6.86
CA PHE A 102 11.00 9.14 -8.10
C PHE A 102 10.70 10.64 -8.23
N VAL A 103 9.94 11.18 -7.28
CA VAL A 103 9.53 12.59 -7.30
C VAL A 103 9.31 13.13 -5.89
N THR A 104 9.39 14.45 -5.75
CA THR A 104 9.03 15.16 -4.52
C THR A 104 7.92 16.16 -4.82
N LEU A 105 6.84 16.07 -4.06
CA LEU A 105 5.72 17.01 -4.08
C LEU A 105 5.98 18.20 -3.13
N PRO A 106 5.32 19.35 -3.33
CA PRO A 106 5.45 20.49 -2.42
C PRO A 106 4.88 20.23 -1.01
N TYR A 107 4.02 19.21 -0.87
CA TYR A 107 3.40 18.80 0.38
C TYR A 107 3.41 17.26 0.52
N PRO A 108 3.04 16.69 1.69
CA PRO A 108 3.07 15.24 1.88
C PRO A 108 2.28 14.48 0.82
N ALA A 109 2.91 13.45 0.26
CA ALA A 109 2.28 12.45 -0.57
C ALA A 109 1.55 11.44 0.34
N ASN A 110 0.27 11.19 0.07
CA ASN A 110 -0.57 10.39 0.95
C ASN A 110 -0.78 8.97 0.43
N GLY A 111 -1.42 8.84 -0.73
CA GLY A 111 -1.69 7.58 -1.39
C GLY A 111 -1.08 7.56 -2.79
N ILE A 112 -0.88 6.36 -3.31
CA ILE A 112 -0.32 6.12 -4.63
C ILE A 112 -1.10 4.99 -5.31
N ALA A 113 -1.30 5.14 -6.63
CA ALA A 113 -1.76 4.08 -7.51
C ALA A 113 -0.95 4.14 -8.81
N VAL A 114 -0.73 2.99 -9.44
CA VAL A 114 0.04 2.87 -10.67
C VAL A 114 -0.72 2.01 -11.66
N TRP A 115 -0.79 2.46 -12.91
CA TRP A 115 -1.30 1.69 -14.02
C TRP A 115 -0.36 1.89 -15.21
N GLU A 116 0.27 0.81 -15.66
CA GLU A 116 1.31 0.85 -16.70
C GLU A 116 2.42 1.83 -16.32
N SER A 117 2.65 2.86 -17.14
CA SER A 117 3.64 3.90 -16.87
C SER A 117 3.08 5.10 -16.10
N THR A 118 1.77 5.14 -15.83
CA THR A 118 1.12 6.29 -15.19
C THR A 118 1.04 6.13 -13.68
N VAL A 119 1.57 7.12 -12.96
CA VAL A 119 1.60 7.17 -11.50
C VAL A 119 0.66 8.25 -11.00
N TYR A 120 -0.31 7.86 -10.16
CA TYR A 120 -1.28 8.73 -9.53
C TYR A 120 -0.93 8.90 -8.05
N VAL A 121 -0.74 10.13 -7.60
CA VAL A 121 -0.33 10.42 -6.22
C VAL A 121 -1.29 11.42 -5.61
N SER A 122 -1.96 11.04 -4.52
CA SER A 122 -2.81 11.96 -3.79
C SER A 122 -1.98 12.87 -2.88
N CYS A 123 -2.31 14.16 -2.89
CA CYS A 123 -1.67 15.15 -2.05
C CYS A 123 -2.72 16.00 -1.35
N GLN A 124 -3.06 15.63 -0.12
CA GLN A 124 -4.21 16.21 0.60
C GLN A 124 -4.13 17.74 0.72
N LYS A 125 -2.94 18.29 0.94
CA LYS A 125 -2.75 19.75 1.08
C LYS A 125 -2.87 20.52 -0.24
N LEU A 126 -2.59 19.87 -1.38
CA LEU A 126 -2.90 20.46 -2.69
C LEU A 126 -4.39 20.38 -3.01
N GLY A 127 -5.09 19.37 -2.48
CA GLY A 127 -6.46 19.09 -2.86
C GLY A 127 -6.60 18.31 -4.17
N ASP A 128 -5.49 17.80 -4.70
CA ASP A 128 -5.40 17.19 -6.03
C ASP A 128 -4.80 15.78 -6.01
N ILE A 129 -5.05 15.03 -7.09
CA ILE A 129 -4.26 13.85 -7.48
C ILE A 129 -3.29 14.31 -8.57
N VAL A 130 -2.00 14.24 -8.27
CA VAL A 130 -0.92 14.58 -9.21
C VAL A 130 -0.61 13.35 -10.06
N ILE A 131 -0.46 13.54 -11.37
CA ILE A 131 -0.27 12.46 -12.35
C ILE A 131 1.11 12.61 -13.00
N PHE A 132 1.87 11.52 -13.09
CA PHE A 132 3.18 11.44 -13.74
C PHE A 132 3.21 10.33 -14.79
N ASN A 133 4.04 10.50 -15.82
CA ASN A 133 4.28 9.57 -16.93
C ASN A 133 5.78 9.36 -17.15
#